data_AF-T1BF55-F1
#
_entry.id   AF-T1BF55-F1
#
_cell.length_a   1.000
_cell.length_b   1.000
_cell.length_c   1.000
_cell.angle_alpha   90.00
_cell.angle_beta   90.00
_cell.angle_gamma   90.00
#
_symmetry.space_group_name_H-M   'P 1'
#
loop_
_entity.id
_entity.type
_entity.pdbx_description
1 polymer ?
#
loop_
_entity_poly.entity_id
_entity_poly.type
_entity_poly.pdbx_seq_one_letter_code
_entity_poly.pdbx_strand_id
1 'polypeptide(L)'
;MLEEAEPDLLAHMAFPAAHWRQLRSTNGLERLNREVARRIDVVGIFPTRSSVLRLTGALLAEQDDEWATSRRSFSVESMEAVTAPAVSAGASQLPVADAKEVAIAG
;
A
#
# COMPACT_ATOMS: atom_id res chain seq x y z
N MET A 1 6.21 22.08 -9.77
CA MET A 1 5.58 20.83 -10.24
C MET A 1 6.24 19.52 -9.76
N LEU A 2 7.54 19.44 -9.47
CA LEU A 2 8.09 18.29 -8.72
C LEU A 2 8.37 18.66 -7.25
N GLU A 3 8.94 19.83 -7.02
CA GLU A 3 9.22 20.39 -5.68
C GLU A 3 7.93 20.53 -4.84
N GLU A 4 6.80 20.83 -5.46
CA GLU A 4 5.49 20.91 -4.78
C GLU A 4 4.93 19.54 -4.35
N ALA A 5 5.33 18.45 -5.00
CA ALA A 5 4.88 17.09 -4.69
C ALA A 5 5.81 16.35 -3.72
N GLU A 6 6.94 16.97 -3.36
CA GLU A 6 7.90 16.45 -2.37
C GLU A 6 7.25 15.90 -1.08
N PRO A 7 6.33 16.63 -0.40
CA PRO A 7 5.73 16.13 0.84
C PRO A 7 4.95 14.83 0.64
N ASP A 8 4.29 14.66 -0.51
CA ASP A 8 3.51 13.45 -0.82
C ASP A 8 4.42 12.26 -1.16
N LEU A 9 5.51 12.52 -1.89
CA LEU A 9 6.48 11.49 -2.27
C LEU A 9 7.26 10.96 -1.06
N LEU A 10 7.58 11.82 -0.10
CA LEU A 10 8.38 11.48 1.08
C LEU A 10 7.53 11.05 2.29
N ALA A 11 6.20 11.12 2.22
CA ALA A 11 5.30 10.77 3.34
C ALA A 11 5.57 9.37 3.93
N HIS A 12 5.98 8.40 3.10
CA HIS A 12 6.32 7.04 3.55
C HIS A 12 7.53 6.98 4.50
N MET A 13 8.40 7.99 4.50
CA MET A 13 9.57 8.07 5.39
C MET A 13 9.20 8.37 6.85
N ALA A 14 7.95 8.80 7.12
CA ALA A 14 7.43 8.94 8.47
C ALA A 14 7.15 7.59 9.16
N PHE A 15 7.18 6.49 8.41
CA PHE A 15 7.00 5.12 8.93
C PHE A 15 8.35 4.46 9.24
N PRO A 16 8.39 3.42 10.08
CA PRO A 16 9.59 2.60 10.28
C PRO A 16 10.21 2.13 8.95
N ALA A 17 11.54 2.14 8.84
CA ALA A 17 12.25 1.76 7.62
C ALA A 17 11.89 0.36 7.10
N ALA A 18 11.51 -0.56 8.00
CA ALA A 18 10.99 -1.88 7.66
C ALA A 18 9.74 -1.84 6.75
N HIS A 19 8.96 -0.76 6.79
CA HIS A 19 7.72 -0.60 6.04
C HIS A 19 7.92 0.05 4.67
N TRP A 20 9.01 0.77 4.45
CA TRP A 20 9.20 1.63 3.27
C TRP A 20 9.06 0.86 1.95
N ARG A 21 9.64 -0.35 1.87
CA ARG A 21 9.59 -1.18 0.65
C ARG A 21 8.16 -1.53 0.26
N GLN A 22 7.29 -1.79 1.23
CA GLN A 22 5.87 -2.07 0.98
C GLN A 22 5.09 -0.80 0.68
N LEU A 23 5.30 0.28 1.45
CA LEU A 23 4.55 1.54 1.29
C LEU A 23 4.80 2.22 -0.06
N ARG A 24 6.04 2.18 -0.58
CA ARG A 24 6.37 2.75 -1.90
C ARG A 24 5.94 1.89 -3.08
N SER A 25 5.50 0.64 -2.84
CA SER A 25 5.19 -0.30 -3.92
C SER A 25 3.74 -0.14 -4.38
N THR A 26 3.56 -0.02 -5.70
CA THR A 26 2.24 -0.02 -6.35
C THR A 26 1.81 -1.41 -6.83
N ASN A 27 2.62 -2.45 -6.60
CA ASN A 27 2.41 -3.79 -7.16
C ASN A 27 1.04 -4.39 -6.79
N GLY A 28 0.60 -4.21 -5.54
CA GLY A 28 -0.71 -4.70 -5.07
C GLY A 28 -1.86 -4.01 -5.79
N LEU A 29 -1.80 -2.69 -5.92
CA LEU A 29 -2.79 -1.88 -6.63
C LEU A 29 -2.82 -2.21 -8.13
N GLU A 30 -1.66 -2.35 -8.77
CA GLU A 30 -1.56 -2.74 -10.18
C GLU A 30 -2.13 -4.14 -10.43
N ARG A 31 -1.88 -5.08 -9.50
CA ARG A 31 -2.44 -6.43 -9.57
C ARG A 31 -3.96 -6.40 -9.46
N LEU A 32 -4.51 -5.64 -8.51
CA LEU A 32 -5.95 -5.46 -8.35
C LEU A 32 -6.58 -4.79 -9.56
N ASN A 33 -5.97 -3.73 -10.10
CA ASN A 33 -6.48 -3.04 -11.29
C ASN A 33 -6.51 -3.97 -12.51
N ARG A 34 -5.48 -4.82 -12.67
CA ARG A 34 -5.44 -5.83 -13.75
C ARG A 34 -6.54 -6.88 -13.59
N GLU A 35 -6.81 -7.31 -12.35
CA GLU A 35 -7.89 -8.24 -12.03
C GLU A 35 -9.27 -7.66 -12.38
N VAL A 36 -9.52 -6.42 -11.95
CA VAL A 36 -10.74 -5.69 -12.24
C VAL A 36 -10.94 -5.52 -13.75
N ALA A 37 -9.89 -5.09 -14.48
CA ALA A 37 -9.93 -4.98 -15.92
C ALA A 37 -10.30 -6.31 -16.59
N ARG A 38 -9.60 -7.41 -16.24
CA ARG A 38 -9.86 -8.73 -16.84
C ARG A 38 -11.31 -9.19 -16.61
N ARG A 39 -11.86 -9.02 -15.40
CA ARG A 39 -13.24 -9.48 -15.11
C ARG A 39 -14.30 -8.60 -15.78
N ILE A 40 -14.02 -7.32 -15.97
CA ILE A 40 -14.87 -6.41 -16.75
C ILE A 40 -14.83 -6.78 -18.24
N ASP A 41 -13.64 -7.10 -18.78
CA ASP A 41 -13.46 -7.48 -20.19
C ASP A 41 -14.27 -8.72 -20.58
N VAL A 42 -14.45 -9.68 -19.65
CA VAL A 42 -15.29 -10.88 -19.87
C VAL A 42 -16.78 -10.52 -20.05
N VAL A 43 -17.26 -9.47 -19.38
CA VAL A 43 -18.66 -9.05 -19.49
C VAL A 43 -18.90 -8.19 -20.74
N GLY A 44 -17.90 -7.37 -21.11
CA GLY A 44 -17.95 -6.50 -22.28
C GLY A 44 -18.89 -5.29 -22.11
N ILE A 45 -20.21 -5.51 -22.08
CA ILE A 45 -21.22 -4.45 -21.97
C ILE A 45 -22.12 -4.70 -20.76
N PHE A 46 -22.25 -3.69 -19.89
CA PHE A 46 -23.13 -3.74 -18.74
C PHE A 46 -24.50 -3.11 -19.04
N PRO A 47 -25.61 -3.76 -18.66
CA PRO A 47 -26.96 -3.23 -18.91
C PRO A 47 -27.33 -2.05 -18.01
N THR A 48 -26.68 -1.91 -16.85
CA THR A 48 -26.91 -0.80 -15.90
C THR A 48 -25.63 -0.48 -15.11
N ARG A 49 -25.53 0.74 -14.58
CA ARG A 49 -24.46 1.13 -13.64
C ARG A 49 -24.45 0.26 -12.38
N SER A 50 -25.60 -0.15 -11.88
CA SER A 50 -25.68 -1.04 -10.71
C SER A 50 -25.06 -2.41 -10.98
N SER A 51 -25.14 -2.92 -12.21
CA SER A 51 -24.52 -4.20 -12.57
C SER A 51 -23.00 -4.18 -12.49
N VAL A 52 -22.34 -3.11 -12.96
CA VAL A 52 -20.88 -2.98 -12.83
C VAL A 52 -20.47 -2.78 -11.37
N LEU A 53 -21.21 -1.97 -10.61
CA LEU A 53 -20.93 -1.77 -9.17
C LEU A 53 -21.03 -3.07 -8.38
N ARG A 54 -21.99 -3.95 -8.69
CA ARG A 54 -22.09 -5.26 -8.03
C ARG A 54 -20.92 -6.17 -8.36
N LEU A 55 -20.47 -6.21 -9.62
CA LEU A 55 -19.30 -7.00 -10.01
C LEU A 55 -18.05 -6.49 -9.31
N THR A 56 -17.74 -5.20 -9.47
CA THR A 56 -16.56 -4.60 -8.84
C THR A 56 -16.63 -4.68 -7.32
N GLY A 57 -17.79 -4.48 -6.72
CA GLY A 57 -17.98 -4.64 -5.28
C GLY A 57 -17.70 -6.06 -4.79
N ALA A 58 -18.18 -7.08 -5.50
CA ALA A 58 -17.88 -8.47 -5.18
C ALA A 58 -16.38 -8.80 -5.33
N LEU A 59 -15.71 -8.23 -6.32
CA LEU A 59 -14.25 -8.37 -6.50
C LEU A 59 -13.46 -7.80 -5.35
N LEU A 60 -13.83 -6.60 -4.91
CA LEU A 60 -13.16 -5.91 -3.83
C LEU A 60 -13.39 -6.63 -2.49
N ALA A 61 -14.58 -7.19 -2.27
CA ALA A 61 -14.87 -8.01 -1.10
C ALA A 61 -14.01 -9.29 -1.07
N GLU A 62 -13.91 -10.01 -2.20
CA GLU A 62 -13.04 -11.19 -2.31
C GLU A 62 -11.57 -10.83 -2.03
N GLN A 63 -11.10 -9.69 -2.57
CA GLN A 63 -9.73 -9.25 -2.34
C GLN A 63 -9.48 -8.83 -0.88
N ASP A 64 -10.47 -8.21 -0.23
CA ASP A 64 -10.40 -7.83 1.19
C ASP A 64 -10.29 -9.06 2.09
N ASP A 65 -11.11 -10.10 1.84
CA ASP A 65 -11.07 -11.37 2.56
C ASP A 65 -9.70 -12.06 2.42
N GLU A 66 -9.12 -12.04 1.22
CA GLU A 66 -7.77 -12.54 0.98
C GLU A 66 -6.72 -11.76 1.77
N TRP A 67 -6.80 -10.43 1.81
CA TRP A 67 -5.87 -9.59 2.55
C TRP A 67 -6.00 -9.77 4.06
N ALA A 68 -7.22 -9.97 4.56
CA ALA A 68 -7.48 -10.27 5.97
C ALA A 68 -6.86 -11.62 6.39
N THR A 69 -6.77 -12.58 5.47
CA THR A 69 -6.27 -13.94 5.74
C THR A 69 -4.77 -14.10 5.44
N SER A 70 -4.21 -13.29 4.53
CA SER A 70 -2.80 -13.32 4.16
C SER A 70 -1.88 -12.92 5.33
N ARG A 71 -0.58 -13.29 5.28
CA ARG A 71 0.40 -12.87 6.29
C ARG A 71 0.35 -11.34 6.39
N ARG A 72 0.13 -10.82 7.61
CA ARG A 72 0.00 -9.38 7.87
C ARG A 72 1.16 -8.65 7.17
N SER A 73 0.82 -7.68 6.33
CA SER A 73 1.81 -6.88 5.60
C SER A 73 2.80 -6.24 6.56
N PHE A 74 2.35 -5.89 7.78
CA PHE A 74 3.16 -5.39 8.87
C PHE A 74 2.94 -6.21 10.14
N SER A 75 3.99 -6.42 10.93
CA SER A 75 3.86 -7.06 12.24
C SER A 75 3.19 -6.12 13.23
N VAL A 76 2.53 -6.66 14.26
CA VAL A 76 1.87 -5.83 15.29
C VAL A 76 2.90 -4.95 15.99
N GLU A 77 4.05 -5.52 16.33
CA GLU A 77 5.17 -4.85 16.99
C GLU A 77 5.69 -3.68 16.15
N SER A 78 5.77 -3.86 14.82
CA SER A 78 6.21 -2.80 13.91
C SER A 78 5.18 -1.67 13.77
N MET A 79 3.89 -1.95 14.02
CA MET A 79 2.80 -0.98 13.95
C MET A 79 2.62 -0.19 15.25
N GLU A 80 3.08 -0.69 16.40
CA GLU A 80 3.06 0.02 17.68
C GLU A 80 3.82 1.35 17.61
N ALA A 81 4.96 1.38 16.91
CA ALA A 81 5.75 2.59 16.68
C ALA A 81 5.01 3.66 15.86
N VAL A 82 4.02 3.27 15.06
CA VAL A 82 3.20 4.16 14.22
C VAL A 82 1.98 4.67 14.98
N THR A 83 1.40 3.85 15.85
CA THR A 83 0.19 4.19 16.63
C THR A 83 0.47 4.86 17.96
N ALA A 84 1.72 4.86 18.42
CA ALA A 84 2.14 5.63 19.57
C ALA A 84 1.82 7.13 19.35
N PRO A 85 1.20 7.82 20.33
CA PRO A 85 0.89 9.24 20.19
C PRO A 85 2.18 10.02 19.93
N ALA A 86 2.20 10.78 18.85
CA ALA A 86 3.37 11.55 18.42
C ALA A 86 3.79 12.53 19.53
N VAL A 87 4.83 12.17 20.28
CA VAL A 87 5.63 13.18 20.99
C VAL A 87 6.31 13.98 19.89
N SER A 88 5.98 15.26 19.81
CA SER A 88 6.46 16.19 18.79
C SER A 88 8.00 16.24 18.75
N ALA A 89 8.62 15.40 17.94
CA ALA A 89 10.00 15.54 17.55
C ALA A 89 9.99 16.31 16.22
N GLY A 90 10.45 17.55 16.27
CA GLY A 90 10.51 18.45 15.13
C GLY A 90 11.25 17.84 13.96
N ALA A 91 10.88 18.29 12.76
CA ALA A 91 11.54 18.01 11.51
C ALA A 91 13.02 18.44 11.57
N SER A 92 13.89 17.56 12.04
CA SER A 92 15.33 17.67 11.81
C SER A 92 15.96 16.28 11.89
N GLN A 93 16.61 15.92 10.77
CA GLN A 93 17.41 14.72 10.50
C GLN A 93 16.65 13.51 9.93
N LEU A 94 16.66 13.47 8.59
CA LEU A 94 16.69 12.21 7.84
C LEU A 94 17.86 11.36 8.38
N PRO A 95 17.61 10.15 8.89
CA PRO A 95 18.69 9.23 9.16
C PRO A 95 19.28 8.81 7.80
N VAL A 96 20.53 9.16 7.57
CA VAL A 96 21.32 8.58 6.48
C VAL A 96 21.49 7.11 6.83
N ALA A 97 20.60 6.26 6.32
CA ALA A 97 20.71 4.82 6.48
C ALA A 97 22.03 4.39 5.80
N ASP A 98 23.02 4.05 6.62
CA ASP A 98 24.29 3.49 6.18
C ASP A 98 24.01 2.28 5.28
N ALA A 99 24.50 2.36 4.05
CA ALA A 99 24.25 1.42 2.96
C ALA A 99 25.00 0.07 3.13
N LYS A 100 24.98 -0.53 4.33
CA LYS A 100 25.80 -1.71 4.63
C LYS A 100 25.14 -2.99 5.10
N GLU A 101 23.82 -3.07 5.28
CA GLU A 101 23.19 -4.33 5.67
C GLU A 101 21.85 -4.58 4.95
N VAL A 102 21.92 -4.84 3.64
CA VAL A 102 20.91 -5.67 2.96
C VAL A 102 21.64 -6.75 2.16
N ALA A 103 22.40 -7.56 2.89
CA ALA A 103 22.77 -8.89 2.47
C ALA A 103 21.99 -9.88 3.34
N ILE A 104 21.66 -11.03 2.75
CA ILE A 104 21.06 -12.22 3.38
C ILE A 104 19.52 -12.22 3.45
N ALA A 105 18.89 -12.59 2.35
CA ALA A 105 18.18 -13.87 2.20
C ALA A 105 17.34 -13.82 0.91
N GLY A 106 17.64 -14.74 -0.02
CA GLY A 106 16.96 -14.88 -1.29
C GLY A 106 15.57 -15.52 -1.20
#